data_AF-M1WSM1-F1
#
_entry.id   AF-M1WSM1-F1
#
_cell.length_a   1.000
_cell.length_b   1.000
_cell.length_c   1.000
_cell.angle_alpha   90.00
_cell.angle_beta   90.00
_cell.angle_gamma   90.00
#
_symmetry.space_group_name_H-M   'P 1'
#
loop_
_entity.id
_entity.type
_entity.pdbx_description
1 polymer ?
#
loop_
_entity_poly.entity_id
_entity_poly.type
_entity_poly.pdbx_seq_one_letter_code
_entity_poly.pdbx_strand_id
1 'polypeptide(L)'
;MPKFMKMLVVAAAIVAFGAGMAQARDQIKIVGSSTVYPFSSYVAEELGATTKFKSPVVESTGSGGGHKLFGAGIGLDTPDITNSSRRMKASEFEKDQKVGITEITEALIGYDGIAVAQNGANPEFSLTKDELAMAVAEMVPMDGKLVKNPYKTWNQINAKFPNRKILFYGPPTSSGTRDAFGEMVLGKFAKKHKDLYAAVSPKGKADKYESVRQDGVYVPAGENDNLIVQKLTKDKNAFGIFGYSFLEENSDRISGAKINGVSPEPTTIANGEYPISRSLYFYIKKAHMDKVPGMKEYIELFMSDKMIGPKGLLKRIGLVPLGDDLRKQVQKDVLSYKNLTLEDLKH
;
A
#
# COMPACT_ATOMS: atom_id res chain seq x y z
N MET A 1 82.37 12.26 -40.98
CA MET A 1 82.00 13.58 -41.56
C MET A 1 80.59 13.45 -42.15
N PRO A 2 79.70 14.45 -42.08
CA PRO A 2 78.99 14.94 -40.89
C PRO A 2 77.44 15.01 -41.07
N LYS A 3 76.73 15.15 -39.94
CA LYS A 3 75.52 15.95 -39.64
C LYS A 3 74.37 16.08 -40.68
N PHE A 4 73.13 15.77 -40.28
CA PHE A 4 72.14 16.73 -39.71
C PHE A 4 70.68 16.17 -39.65
N MET A 5 70.08 16.25 -38.44
CA MET A 5 68.70 16.71 -38.11
C MET A 5 67.46 15.90 -38.62
N LYS A 6 66.40 15.55 -37.85
CA LYS A 6 65.65 16.24 -36.79
C LYS A 6 64.86 15.27 -35.88
N MET A 7 64.97 15.49 -34.57
CA MET A 7 63.96 15.46 -33.48
C MET A 7 62.51 14.98 -33.76
N LEU A 8 61.96 14.06 -32.96
CA LEU A 8 60.57 14.05 -32.41
C LEU A 8 60.34 12.82 -31.49
N VAL A 9 60.43 12.98 -30.17
CA VAL A 9 59.34 13.16 -29.16
C VAL A 9 59.10 11.89 -28.33
N VAL A 10 59.51 11.98 -27.07
CA VAL A 10 59.01 11.17 -25.95
C VAL A 10 57.65 11.73 -25.55
N ALA A 11 56.60 10.91 -25.59
CA ALA A 11 55.39 11.10 -24.79
C ALA A 11 54.74 9.74 -24.54
N ALA A 12 55.13 9.10 -23.44
CA ALA A 12 54.35 8.04 -22.83
C ALA A 12 53.05 8.67 -22.28
N ALA A 13 51.99 8.66 -23.09
CA ALA A 13 50.66 9.06 -22.65
C ALA A 13 49.95 7.85 -22.04
N ILE A 14 49.81 7.93 -20.73
CA ILE A 14 49.01 7.10 -19.84
C ILE A 14 47.62 6.85 -20.49
N VAL A 15 47.36 5.60 -20.89
CA VAL A 15 46.00 5.11 -21.09
C VAL A 15 45.42 4.87 -19.70
N ALA A 16 44.99 5.95 -19.04
CA ALA A 16 44.21 5.85 -17.83
C ALA A 16 42.82 5.34 -18.22
N PHE A 17 42.58 4.09 -17.84
CA PHE A 17 41.29 3.47 -17.54
C PHE A 17 40.15 4.49 -17.37
N GLY A 18 39.44 4.80 -18.46
CA GLY A 18 38.10 5.36 -18.42
C GLY A 18 37.07 4.26 -18.16
N ALA A 19 37.25 3.46 -17.11
CA ALA A 19 36.14 2.70 -16.58
C ALA A 19 35.21 3.72 -15.93
N GLY A 20 34.10 4.02 -16.60
CA GLY A 20 33.06 4.88 -16.04
C GLY A 20 32.70 4.35 -14.66
N MET A 21 33.19 5.01 -13.61
CA MET A 21 32.64 4.83 -12.28
C MET A 21 31.17 5.17 -12.42
N ALA A 22 30.32 4.15 -12.35
CA ALA A 22 28.89 4.35 -12.18
C ALA A 22 28.76 5.27 -10.96
N GLN A 23 28.43 6.55 -11.21
CA GLN A 23 28.28 7.54 -10.16
C GLN A 23 27.29 6.96 -9.16
N ALA A 24 27.74 6.78 -7.92
CA ALA A 24 26.86 6.44 -6.82
C ALA A 24 25.77 7.51 -6.78
N ARG A 25 24.51 7.11 -6.97
CA ARG A 25 23.40 8.04 -6.81
C ARG A 25 23.32 8.44 -5.34
N ASP A 26 23.10 9.73 -5.11
CA ASP A 26 23.16 10.34 -3.78
C ASP A 26 21.80 10.37 -3.06
N GLN A 27 20.81 9.67 -3.62
CA GLN A 27 19.43 9.66 -3.12
C GLN A 27 18.79 8.28 -3.31
N ILE A 28 18.07 7.86 -2.27
CA ILE A 28 17.30 6.62 -2.23
C ILE A 28 16.08 6.75 -3.16
N LYS A 29 15.76 5.67 -3.88
CA LYS A 29 14.59 5.57 -4.75
C LYS A 29 13.70 4.44 -4.28
N ILE A 30 12.46 4.79 -3.96
CA ILE A 30 11.45 3.89 -3.43
C ILE A 30 10.24 3.92 -4.35
N VAL A 31 9.76 2.74 -4.77
CA VAL A 31 8.56 2.61 -5.63
C VAL A 31 7.54 1.69 -4.96
N GLY A 32 6.32 1.60 -5.49
CA GLY A 32 5.40 0.51 -5.16
C GLY A 32 4.05 0.96 -4.64
N SER A 33 3.55 0.29 -3.60
CA SER A 33 2.18 0.42 -3.11
C SER A 33 1.75 1.85 -2.80
N SER A 34 0.60 2.28 -3.33
CA SER A 34 -0.04 3.56 -3.00
C SER A 34 -0.49 3.65 -1.54
N THR A 35 -0.62 2.50 -0.88
CA THR A 35 -1.02 2.41 0.53
C THR A 35 0.16 2.61 1.46
N VAL A 36 1.30 2.06 1.10
CA VAL A 36 2.51 2.21 1.90
C VAL A 36 3.16 3.58 1.63
N TYR A 37 2.86 4.19 0.47
CA TYR A 37 3.31 5.51 0.05
C TYR A 37 3.25 6.59 1.15
N PRO A 38 2.12 6.87 1.84
CA PRO A 38 2.08 7.88 2.90
C PRO A 38 3.02 7.58 4.07
N PHE A 39 3.16 6.31 4.48
CA PHE A 39 4.06 5.93 5.57
C PHE A 39 5.53 6.08 5.16
N SER A 40 5.88 5.59 3.97
CA SER A 40 7.25 5.72 3.45
C SER A 40 7.64 7.17 3.18
N SER A 41 6.70 8.00 2.71
CA SER A 41 6.93 9.43 2.48
C SER A 41 7.15 10.16 3.81
N TYR A 42 6.35 9.86 4.84
CA TYR A 42 6.56 10.43 6.18
C TYR A 42 7.95 10.12 6.73
N VAL A 43 8.40 8.86 6.65
CA VAL A 43 9.74 8.47 7.11
C VAL A 43 10.84 9.09 6.25
N ALA A 44 10.61 9.22 4.93
CA ALA A 44 11.55 9.86 4.01
C ALA A 44 11.75 11.35 4.33
N GLU A 45 10.66 12.06 4.62
CA GLU A 45 10.69 13.46 5.06
C GLU A 45 11.38 13.61 6.41
N GLU A 46 11.04 12.76 7.40
CA GLU A 46 11.69 12.79 8.71
C GLU A 46 13.20 12.54 8.60
N LEU A 47 13.65 11.60 7.75
CA LEU A 47 15.07 11.33 7.54
C LEU A 47 15.78 12.59 7.02
N GLY A 48 15.22 13.24 6.00
CA GLY A 48 15.81 14.45 5.42
C GLY A 48 15.76 15.66 6.36
N ALA A 49 14.76 15.73 7.24
CA ALA A 49 14.63 16.80 8.23
C ALA A 49 15.55 16.64 9.43
N THR A 50 15.89 15.40 9.81
CA THR A 50 16.58 15.10 11.08
C THR A 50 18.01 14.58 10.91
N THR A 51 18.45 14.34 9.67
CA THR A 51 19.79 13.81 9.38
C THR A 51 20.48 14.62 8.27
N LYS A 52 21.71 14.23 7.92
CA LYS A 52 22.46 14.82 6.80
C LYS A 52 22.07 14.24 5.43
N PHE A 53 21.25 13.18 5.39
CA PHE A 53 20.91 12.48 4.16
C PHE A 53 19.76 13.20 3.44
N LYS A 54 19.74 13.12 2.10
CA LYS A 54 18.61 13.62 1.32
C LYS A 54 17.37 12.78 1.59
N SER A 55 16.19 13.41 1.61
CA SER A 55 14.92 12.68 1.66
C SER A 55 14.83 11.69 0.49
N PRO A 56 14.53 10.40 0.72
CA PRO A 56 14.22 9.45 -0.34
C PRO A 56 13.17 9.97 -1.32
N VAL A 57 13.33 9.64 -2.60
CA VAL A 57 12.26 9.83 -3.60
C VAL A 57 11.33 8.64 -3.50
N VAL A 58 10.07 8.89 -3.14
CA VAL A 58 9.03 7.86 -3.03
C VAL A 58 8.01 8.06 -4.15
N GLU A 59 7.74 6.99 -4.92
CA GLU A 59 6.79 7.01 -6.04
C GLU A 59 5.75 5.91 -5.87
N SER A 60 4.48 6.26 -6.09
CA SER A 60 3.37 5.30 -6.10
C SER A 60 3.21 4.67 -7.48
N THR A 61 3.44 3.36 -7.58
CA THR A 61 3.36 2.58 -8.83
C THR A 61 2.48 1.33 -8.70
N GLY A 62 1.84 1.15 -7.53
CA GLY A 62 1.16 -0.08 -7.11
C GLY A 62 2.12 -1.22 -6.77
N SER A 63 1.72 -2.15 -5.88
CA SER A 63 2.61 -3.22 -5.38
C SER A 63 3.20 -4.07 -6.52
N GLY A 64 2.38 -4.49 -7.48
CA GLY A 64 2.87 -5.27 -8.63
C GLY A 64 3.74 -4.47 -9.60
N GLY A 65 3.48 -3.17 -9.77
CA GLY A 65 4.33 -2.28 -10.57
C GLY A 65 5.67 -2.03 -9.89
N GLY A 66 5.66 -1.84 -8.57
CA GLY A 66 6.86 -1.66 -7.75
C GLY A 66 7.79 -2.87 -7.80
N HIS A 67 7.25 -4.08 -7.59
CA HIS A 67 8.01 -5.32 -7.74
C HIS A 67 8.60 -5.49 -9.15
N LYS A 68 7.86 -5.09 -10.20
CA LYS A 68 8.38 -5.12 -11.58
C LYS A 68 9.56 -4.15 -11.78
N LEU A 69 9.48 -2.94 -11.24
CA LEU A 69 10.54 -1.94 -11.35
C LEU A 69 11.76 -2.32 -10.49
N PHE A 70 11.52 -2.83 -9.28
CA PHE A 70 12.54 -3.37 -8.38
C PHE A 70 13.29 -4.53 -9.04
N GLY A 71 12.57 -5.47 -9.64
CA GLY A 71 13.10 -6.64 -10.36
C GLY A 71 13.58 -6.36 -11.78
N ALA A 72 13.68 -5.10 -12.22
CA ALA A 72 14.16 -4.76 -13.56
C ALA A 72 15.68 -5.01 -13.72
N GLY A 73 16.41 -5.11 -12.61
CA GLY A 73 17.84 -5.36 -12.60
C GLY A 73 18.51 -5.02 -11.27
N ILE A 74 19.77 -5.42 -11.13
CA ILE A 74 20.60 -5.15 -9.94
C ILE A 74 21.27 -3.76 -9.98
N GLY A 75 21.28 -3.10 -11.14
CA GLY A 75 21.94 -1.80 -11.34
C GLY A 75 21.36 -0.65 -10.51
N LEU A 76 22.13 0.42 -10.33
CA LEU A 76 21.72 1.61 -9.57
C LEU A 76 20.70 2.49 -10.30
N ASP A 77 20.39 2.19 -11.56
CA ASP A 77 19.30 2.76 -12.34
C ASP A 77 17.92 2.23 -11.93
N THR A 78 17.88 1.17 -11.11
CA THR A 78 16.66 0.58 -10.55
C THR A 78 16.41 1.03 -9.10
N PRO A 79 15.17 0.92 -8.58
CA PRO A 79 14.84 1.28 -7.20
C PRO A 79 15.59 0.44 -6.16
N ASP A 80 15.88 1.04 -5.00
CA ASP A 80 16.47 0.37 -3.82
C ASP A 80 15.44 -0.45 -3.06
N ILE A 81 14.24 0.11 -2.95
CA ILE A 81 13.18 -0.38 -2.08
C ILE A 81 11.88 -0.45 -2.88
N THR A 82 11.13 -1.53 -2.69
CA THR A 82 9.74 -1.61 -3.16
C THR A 82 8.77 -1.77 -2.01
N ASN A 83 7.86 -0.81 -1.91
CA ASN A 83 6.71 -0.81 -1.01
C ASN A 83 5.64 -1.78 -1.51
N SER A 84 5.01 -2.55 -0.63
CA SER A 84 4.02 -3.55 -1.02
C SER A 84 2.91 -3.70 0.03
N SER A 85 1.65 -3.64 -0.40
CA SER A 85 0.45 -3.87 0.43
C SER A 85 -0.01 -5.34 0.45
N ARG A 86 0.93 -6.23 0.17
CA ARG A 86 0.82 -7.68 0.25
C ARG A 86 2.22 -8.25 0.31
N ARG A 87 2.35 -9.50 0.75
CA ARG A 87 3.62 -10.20 0.66
C ARG A 87 4.07 -10.36 -0.80
N MET A 88 5.37 -10.37 -1.03
CA MET A 88 6.01 -10.70 -2.31
C MET A 88 5.57 -12.10 -2.73
N LYS A 89 5.27 -12.29 -4.01
CA LYS A 89 4.93 -13.62 -4.53
C LYS A 89 6.20 -14.41 -4.78
N ALA A 90 6.15 -15.73 -4.60
CA ALA A 90 7.23 -16.63 -5.02
C ALA A 90 7.69 -16.37 -6.47
N SER A 91 6.75 -16.17 -7.39
CA SER A 91 7.06 -15.86 -8.80
C SER A 91 7.72 -14.50 -9.04
N GLU A 92 7.58 -13.55 -8.10
CA GLU A 92 8.27 -12.25 -8.15
C GLU A 92 9.71 -12.44 -7.64
N PHE A 93 9.87 -13.07 -6.48
CA PHE A 93 11.17 -13.42 -5.93
C PHE A 93 12.03 -14.22 -6.92
N GLU A 94 11.47 -15.27 -7.55
CA GLU A 94 12.19 -16.07 -8.55
C GLU A 94 12.66 -15.26 -9.76
N LYS A 95 11.93 -14.20 -10.14
CA LYS A 95 12.37 -13.29 -11.21
C LYS A 95 13.53 -12.42 -10.75
N ASP A 96 13.46 -11.91 -9.52
CA ASP A 96 14.53 -11.13 -8.90
C ASP A 96 15.84 -11.94 -8.86
N GLN A 97 15.76 -13.21 -8.45
CA GLN A 97 16.91 -14.13 -8.44
C GLN A 97 17.52 -14.31 -9.84
N LYS A 98 16.69 -14.45 -10.89
CA LYS A 98 17.16 -14.63 -12.28
C LYS A 98 17.89 -13.41 -12.84
N VAL A 99 17.61 -12.22 -12.32
CA VAL A 99 18.29 -10.97 -12.72
C VAL A 99 19.42 -10.57 -11.76
N GLY A 100 19.82 -11.48 -10.86
CA GLY A 100 20.95 -11.32 -9.95
C GLY A 100 20.62 -10.61 -8.63
N ILE A 101 19.35 -10.28 -8.36
CA ILE A 101 18.92 -9.75 -7.06
C ILE A 101 18.73 -10.94 -6.12
N THR A 102 19.84 -11.46 -5.60
CA THR A 102 19.85 -12.66 -4.76
C THR A 102 19.60 -12.38 -3.28
N GLU A 103 19.92 -11.16 -2.83
CA GLU A 103 19.85 -10.73 -1.45
C GLU A 103 18.78 -9.66 -1.24
N ILE A 104 17.64 -10.07 -0.68
CA ILE A 104 16.48 -9.21 -0.41
C ILE A 104 16.12 -9.33 1.06
N THR A 105 15.91 -8.21 1.76
CA THR A 105 15.33 -8.21 3.10
C THR A 105 13.85 -7.80 3.03
N GLU A 106 12.98 -8.58 3.66
CA GLU A 106 11.55 -8.29 3.81
C GLU A 106 11.31 -7.58 5.14
N ALA A 107 10.61 -6.44 5.11
CA ALA A 107 10.19 -5.72 6.30
C ALA A 107 8.66 -5.67 6.37
N LEU A 108 8.06 -6.42 7.30
CA LEU A 108 6.65 -6.27 7.67
C LEU A 108 6.52 -5.04 8.60
N ILE A 109 5.84 -3.99 8.17
CA ILE A 109 5.79 -2.73 8.94
C ILE A 109 4.54 -2.59 9.80
N GLY A 110 3.52 -3.40 9.55
CA GLY A 110 2.23 -3.31 10.20
C GLY A 110 1.10 -3.77 9.30
N TYR A 111 -0.10 -3.38 9.67
CA TYR A 111 -1.31 -3.68 8.93
C TYR A 111 -2.04 -2.38 8.55
N ASP A 112 -2.87 -2.52 7.54
CA ASP A 112 -3.88 -1.54 7.16
C ASP A 112 -5.24 -2.23 7.30
N GLY A 113 -6.21 -1.53 7.89
CA GLY A 113 -7.57 -1.99 8.05
C GLY A 113 -8.52 -0.87 7.63
N ILE A 114 -9.43 -1.16 6.70
CA ILE A 114 -10.43 -0.18 6.27
C ILE A 114 -11.74 -0.46 6.98
N ALA A 115 -12.13 0.46 7.86
CA ALA A 115 -13.38 0.39 8.58
C ALA A 115 -14.53 0.84 7.67
N VAL A 116 -15.63 0.10 7.75
CA VAL A 116 -16.95 0.59 7.33
C VAL A 116 -17.72 0.88 8.61
N ALA A 117 -17.93 2.15 8.93
CA ALA A 117 -18.51 2.57 10.21
C ALA A 117 -19.87 3.25 10.02
N GLN A 118 -20.63 3.37 11.11
CA GLN A 118 -21.90 4.09 11.16
C GLN A 118 -22.02 4.84 12.48
N ASN A 119 -23.08 5.65 12.63
CA ASN A 119 -23.42 6.27 13.90
C ASN A 119 -23.53 5.22 15.03
N GLY A 120 -22.92 5.48 16.19
CA GLY A 120 -22.86 4.53 17.31
C GLY A 120 -24.22 4.21 17.93
N ALA A 121 -25.24 5.07 17.73
CA ALA A 121 -26.59 4.81 18.20
C ALA A 121 -27.39 3.86 17.29
N ASN A 122 -26.85 3.48 16.13
CA ASN A 122 -27.50 2.53 15.23
C ASN A 122 -27.31 1.09 15.72
N PRO A 123 -28.30 0.20 15.49
CA PRO A 123 -28.11 -1.23 15.70
C PRO A 123 -26.93 -1.76 14.90
N GLU A 124 -26.31 -2.84 15.41
CA GLU A 124 -25.22 -3.53 14.71
C GLU A 124 -25.64 -3.88 13.27
N PHE A 125 -24.71 -3.67 12.34
CA PHE A 125 -24.92 -3.95 10.93
C PHE A 125 -23.84 -4.91 10.44
N SER A 126 -24.25 -5.99 9.78
CA SER A 126 -23.35 -7.01 9.23
C SER A 126 -23.59 -7.15 7.73
N LEU A 127 -22.52 -7.03 6.96
CA LEU A 127 -22.50 -7.07 5.51
C LEU A 127 -21.60 -8.20 5.04
N THR A 128 -21.93 -8.82 3.92
CA THR A 128 -20.91 -9.50 3.11
C THR A 128 -20.12 -8.47 2.30
N LYS A 129 -18.90 -8.83 1.88
CA LYS A 129 -18.12 -7.99 0.95
C LYS A 129 -18.85 -7.74 -0.37
N ASP A 130 -19.62 -8.71 -0.84
CA ASP A 130 -20.35 -8.58 -2.11
C ASP A 130 -21.54 -7.61 -1.96
N GLU A 131 -22.24 -7.62 -0.82
CA GLU A 131 -23.29 -6.63 -0.52
C GLU A 131 -22.73 -5.22 -0.37
N LEU A 132 -21.57 -5.08 0.28
CA LEU A 132 -20.86 -3.80 0.35
C LEU A 132 -20.45 -3.30 -1.05
N ALA A 133 -19.93 -4.18 -1.91
CA ALA A 133 -19.60 -3.86 -3.29
C ALA A 133 -20.84 -3.43 -4.07
N MET A 134 -21.96 -4.17 -3.95
CA MET A 134 -23.24 -3.81 -4.57
C MET A 134 -23.77 -2.46 -4.11
N ALA A 135 -23.45 -2.01 -2.90
CA ALA A 135 -23.87 -0.69 -2.41
C ALA A 135 -23.05 0.46 -3.03
N VAL A 136 -21.76 0.24 -3.28
CA VAL A 136 -20.78 1.30 -3.61
C VAL A 136 -20.39 1.34 -5.10
N ALA A 137 -20.38 0.21 -5.80
CA ALA A 137 -19.96 0.13 -7.20
C ALA A 137 -20.83 1.01 -8.11
N GLU A 138 -20.24 1.61 -9.14
CA GLU A 138 -20.97 2.35 -10.18
C GLU A 138 -21.89 1.42 -11.01
N MET A 139 -21.38 0.23 -11.33
CA MET A 139 -22.05 -0.78 -12.13
C MET A 139 -22.14 -2.09 -11.35
N VAL A 140 -23.29 -2.76 -11.39
CA VAL A 140 -23.55 -4.01 -10.66
C VAL A 140 -24.14 -5.09 -11.56
N PRO A 141 -23.86 -6.38 -11.31
CA PRO A 141 -24.58 -7.49 -11.93
C PRO A 141 -26.06 -7.51 -11.54
N MET A 142 -26.95 -7.57 -12.51
CA MET A 142 -28.39 -7.77 -12.34
C MET A 142 -28.93 -8.53 -13.56
N ASP A 143 -29.64 -9.63 -13.33
CA ASP A 143 -30.24 -10.49 -14.36
C ASP A 143 -29.25 -10.88 -15.49
N GLY A 144 -28.03 -11.25 -15.11
CA GLY A 144 -26.98 -11.66 -16.04
C GLY A 144 -26.38 -10.54 -16.87
N LYS A 145 -26.68 -9.28 -16.57
CA LYS A 145 -26.13 -8.09 -17.24
C LYS A 145 -25.48 -7.16 -16.24
N LEU A 146 -24.59 -6.31 -16.73
CA LEU A 146 -24.05 -5.21 -15.93
C LEU A 146 -24.92 -3.98 -16.15
N VAL A 147 -25.47 -3.42 -15.07
CA VAL A 147 -26.34 -2.23 -15.11
C VAL A 147 -25.80 -1.14 -14.20
N LYS A 148 -26.18 0.11 -14.46
CA LYS A 148 -25.89 1.21 -13.54
C LYS A 148 -26.58 0.94 -12.21
N ASN A 149 -25.85 1.12 -11.11
CA ASN A 149 -26.30 0.71 -9.78
C ASN A 149 -27.66 1.32 -9.40
N PRO A 150 -28.73 0.50 -9.33
CA PRO A 150 -30.08 0.99 -9.08
C PRO A 150 -30.39 1.12 -7.58
N TYR A 151 -29.57 0.52 -6.71
CA TYR A 151 -29.86 0.39 -5.30
C TYR A 151 -29.79 1.74 -4.58
N LYS A 152 -30.85 2.11 -3.86
CA LYS A 152 -31.00 3.32 -3.05
C LYS A 152 -31.24 3.01 -1.58
N THR A 153 -31.74 1.82 -1.25
CA THR A 153 -31.98 1.36 0.13
C THR A 153 -31.41 -0.03 0.35
N TRP A 154 -30.98 -0.32 1.58
CA TRP A 154 -30.28 -1.56 1.90
C TRP A 154 -31.13 -2.82 1.66
N ASN A 155 -32.43 -2.75 1.91
CA ASN A 155 -33.36 -3.86 1.66
C ASN A 155 -33.50 -4.25 0.17
N GLN A 156 -33.08 -3.39 -0.76
CA GLN A 156 -33.04 -3.73 -2.19
C GLN A 156 -31.84 -4.62 -2.55
N ILE A 157 -30.77 -4.57 -1.75
CA ILE A 157 -29.59 -5.44 -1.90
C ILE A 157 -29.86 -6.79 -1.21
N ASN A 158 -30.40 -6.75 0.00
CA ASN A 158 -30.79 -7.94 0.75
C ASN A 158 -32.07 -7.65 1.52
N ALA A 159 -33.14 -8.40 1.23
CA ALA A 159 -34.47 -8.19 1.82
C ALA A 159 -34.51 -8.26 3.36
N LYS A 160 -33.49 -8.84 4.01
CA LYS A 160 -33.36 -8.88 5.48
C LYS A 160 -32.82 -7.59 6.08
N PHE A 161 -32.22 -6.71 5.28
CA PHE A 161 -31.72 -5.42 5.75
C PHE A 161 -32.87 -4.43 5.97
N PRO A 162 -32.66 -3.42 6.84
CA PRO A 162 -33.66 -2.37 7.05
C PRO A 162 -33.91 -1.58 5.77
N ASN A 163 -35.11 -0.99 5.67
CA ASN A 163 -35.42 0.03 4.67
C ASN A 163 -34.74 1.37 5.02
N ARG A 164 -33.41 1.35 5.06
CA ARG A 164 -32.52 2.48 5.34
C ARG A 164 -31.87 2.92 4.03
N LYS A 165 -31.79 4.23 3.80
CA LYS A 165 -31.10 4.79 2.62
C LYS A 165 -29.63 4.37 2.62
N ILE A 166 -29.12 4.03 1.44
CA ILE A 166 -27.69 3.82 1.22
C ILE A 166 -27.06 5.20 1.04
N LEU A 167 -26.13 5.54 1.91
CA LEU A 167 -25.34 6.76 1.84
C LEU A 167 -23.96 6.47 2.44
N PHE A 168 -22.91 6.87 1.76
CA PHE A 168 -21.53 6.74 2.19
C PHE A 168 -20.85 8.09 2.22
N TYR A 169 -20.16 8.37 3.32
CA TYR A 169 -19.08 9.36 3.35
C TYR A 169 -17.77 8.62 3.21
N GLY A 170 -16.88 9.08 2.34
CA GLY A 170 -15.63 8.38 2.13
C GLY A 170 -14.53 9.28 1.58
N PRO A 171 -13.31 8.75 1.50
CA PRO A 171 -12.16 9.47 0.98
C PRO A 171 -12.31 9.89 -0.51
N PRO A 172 -11.57 10.94 -0.95
CA PRO A 172 -11.51 11.35 -2.34
C PRO A 172 -10.71 10.36 -3.20
N THR A 173 -10.72 10.55 -4.52
CA THR A 173 -9.98 9.72 -5.50
C THR A 173 -8.46 9.74 -5.34
N SER A 174 -7.93 10.72 -4.61
CA SER A 174 -6.51 10.89 -4.30
C SER A 174 -6.04 10.09 -3.08
N SER A 175 -6.96 9.47 -2.33
CA SER A 175 -6.65 8.84 -1.05
C SER A 175 -6.25 7.36 -1.19
N GLY A 176 -5.16 6.97 -0.52
CA GLY A 176 -4.73 5.58 -0.42
C GLY A 176 -5.75 4.65 0.26
N THR A 177 -6.59 5.17 1.16
CA THR A 177 -7.70 4.43 1.78
C THR A 177 -8.77 4.10 0.74
N ARG A 178 -9.03 5.00 -0.22
CA ARG A 178 -9.96 4.72 -1.32
C ARG A 178 -9.40 3.67 -2.26
N ASP A 179 -8.12 3.76 -2.61
CA ASP A 179 -7.44 2.76 -3.42
C ASP A 179 -7.50 1.38 -2.74
N ALA A 180 -7.23 1.32 -1.43
CA ALA A 180 -7.33 0.13 -0.59
C ALA A 180 -8.69 -0.54 -0.69
N PHE A 181 -9.74 0.27 -0.50
CA PHE A 181 -11.12 -0.17 -0.53
C PHE A 181 -11.50 -0.66 -1.94
N GLY A 182 -11.10 0.08 -2.98
CA GLY A 182 -11.28 -0.29 -4.37
C GLY A 182 -10.71 -1.68 -4.64
N GLU A 183 -9.44 -1.90 -4.34
CA GLU A 183 -8.76 -3.19 -4.59
C GLU A 183 -9.40 -4.35 -3.82
N MET A 184 -9.67 -4.18 -2.52
CA MET A 184 -10.09 -5.26 -1.62
C MET A 184 -11.57 -5.59 -1.68
N VAL A 185 -12.41 -4.63 -2.08
CA VAL A 185 -13.87 -4.80 -2.17
C VAL A 185 -14.31 -4.85 -3.62
N LEU A 186 -14.13 -3.76 -4.38
CA LEU A 186 -14.65 -3.64 -5.74
C LEU A 186 -13.90 -4.52 -6.73
N GLY A 187 -12.56 -4.49 -6.73
CA GLY A 187 -11.73 -5.32 -7.59
C GLY A 187 -11.93 -6.82 -7.34
N LYS A 188 -12.06 -7.24 -6.06
CA LYS A 188 -12.41 -8.63 -5.72
C LYS A 188 -13.80 -9.03 -6.21
N PHE A 189 -14.79 -8.16 -6.07
CA PHE A 189 -16.14 -8.37 -6.58
C PHE A 189 -16.13 -8.46 -8.11
N ALA A 190 -15.46 -7.53 -8.79
CA ALA A 190 -15.33 -7.51 -10.24
C ALA A 190 -14.64 -8.77 -10.78
N LYS A 191 -13.59 -9.25 -10.09
CA LYS A 191 -12.91 -10.50 -10.43
C LYS A 191 -13.86 -11.72 -10.38
N LYS A 192 -14.82 -11.78 -9.45
CA LYS A 192 -15.84 -12.85 -9.41
C LYS A 192 -16.81 -12.77 -10.59
N HIS A 193 -17.06 -11.57 -11.10
CA HIS A 193 -17.99 -11.29 -12.20
C HIS A 193 -17.26 -10.82 -13.48
N LYS A 194 -16.03 -11.31 -13.70
CA LYS A 194 -15.10 -10.77 -14.72
C LYS A 194 -15.71 -10.70 -16.12
N ASP A 195 -16.57 -11.66 -16.47
CA ASP A 195 -17.16 -11.78 -17.81
C ASP A 195 -18.15 -10.63 -18.06
N LEU A 196 -18.85 -10.17 -17.02
CA LEU A 196 -19.75 -9.02 -17.08
C LEU A 196 -18.95 -7.70 -17.11
N TYR A 197 -17.93 -7.59 -16.26
CA TYR A 197 -17.11 -6.37 -16.19
C TYR A 197 -16.20 -6.16 -17.42
N ALA A 198 -15.93 -7.21 -18.20
CA ALA A 198 -15.21 -7.09 -19.46
C ALA A 198 -15.92 -6.18 -20.47
N ALA A 199 -17.25 -6.02 -20.38
CA ALA A 199 -18.02 -5.16 -21.26
C ALA A 199 -17.77 -3.65 -21.04
N VAL A 200 -17.29 -3.26 -19.85
CA VAL A 200 -17.12 -1.85 -19.45
C VAL A 200 -15.69 -1.50 -19.05
N SER A 201 -14.78 -2.47 -19.12
CA SER A 201 -13.38 -2.31 -18.69
C SER A 201 -12.43 -2.34 -19.89
N PRO A 202 -11.30 -1.62 -19.82
CA PRO A 202 -10.23 -1.81 -20.81
C PRO A 202 -9.81 -3.28 -20.92
N LYS A 203 -9.31 -3.67 -22.10
CA LYS A 203 -8.89 -5.05 -22.37
C LYS A 203 -7.92 -5.54 -21.28
N GLY A 204 -8.27 -6.65 -20.63
CA GLY A 204 -7.47 -7.25 -19.56
C GLY A 204 -7.51 -6.51 -18.21
N LYS A 205 -8.51 -5.65 -17.98
CA LYS A 205 -8.71 -4.91 -16.71
C LYS A 205 -10.05 -5.18 -16.03
N ALA A 206 -10.83 -6.14 -16.53
CA ALA A 206 -12.14 -6.49 -15.98
C ALA A 206 -12.09 -6.92 -14.51
N ASP A 207 -10.98 -7.53 -14.08
CA ASP A 207 -10.72 -7.96 -12.71
C ASP A 207 -10.22 -6.83 -11.79
N LYS A 208 -10.12 -5.61 -12.31
CA LYS A 208 -9.67 -4.39 -11.62
C LYS A 208 -10.68 -3.24 -11.74
N TYR A 209 -11.94 -3.59 -11.98
CA TYR A 209 -13.00 -2.58 -12.00
C TYR A 209 -13.26 -2.09 -10.58
N GLU A 210 -12.99 -0.82 -10.33
CA GLU A 210 -13.03 -0.20 -9.01
C GLU A 210 -13.82 1.12 -9.00
N SER A 211 -14.62 1.36 -10.06
CA SER A 211 -15.41 2.59 -10.16
C SER A 211 -16.51 2.64 -9.10
N VAL A 212 -16.50 3.72 -8.34
CA VAL A 212 -17.50 4.05 -7.32
C VAL A 212 -18.59 4.90 -7.94
N ARG A 213 -19.85 4.63 -7.59
CA ARG A 213 -21.01 5.40 -8.07
C ARG A 213 -20.91 6.90 -7.76
N GLN A 214 -21.37 7.74 -8.68
CA GLN A 214 -21.36 9.21 -8.58
C GLN A 214 -22.77 9.83 -8.55
N ASP A 215 -23.77 9.06 -8.15
CA ASP A 215 -25.19 9.45 -8.15
C ASP A 215 -25.68 9.99 -6.80
N GLY A 216 -24.77 10.55 -6.00
CA GLY A 216 -25.05 11.13 -4.68
C GLY A 216 -25.08 10.14 -3.51
N VAL A 217 -24.96 8.83 -3.77
CA VAL A 217 -24.88 7.82 -2.70
C VAL A 217 -23.49 7.76 -2.07
N TYR A 218 -22.42 8.02 -2.83
CA TYR A 218 -21.07 8.16 -2.29
C TYR A 218 -20.67 9.64 -2.32
N VAL A 219 -20.41 10.21 -1.15
CA VAL A 219 -20.08 11.62 -0.96
C VAL A 219 -18.63 11.73 -0.46
N PRO A 220 -17.69 12.18 -1.30
CA PRO A 220 -16.31 12.43 -0.88
C PRO A 220 -16.27 13.47 0.26
N ALA A 221 -15.47 13.20 1.29
CA ALA A 221 -15.37 14.03 2.49
C ALA A 221 -14.05 14.82 2.62
N GLY A 222 -13.25 14.90 1.55
CA GLY A 222 -11.91 15.51 1.57
C GLY A 222 -10.84 14.60 2.18
N GLU A 223 -9.59 15.06 2.23
CA GLU A 223 -8.44 14.25 2.69
C GLU A 223 -8.43 13.99 4.20
N ASN A 224 -9.22 14.73 4.98
CA ASN A 224 -9.27 14.57 6.43
C ASN A 224 -10.39 13.61 6.84
N ASP A 225 -10.04 12.36 7.14
CA ASP A 225 -10.97 11.30 7.55
C ASP A 225 -11.76 11.66 8.83
N ASN A 226 -11.28 12.57 9.69
CA ASN A 226 -12.07 13.06 10.83
C ASN A 226 -13.37 13.77 10.39
N LEU A 227 -13.42 14.34 9.18
CA LEU A 227 -14.64 14.92 8.64
C LEU A 227 -15.70 13.84 8.39
N ILE A 228 -15.29 12.62 8.04
CA ILE A 228 -16.20 11.48 7.89
C ILE A 228 -16.78 11.12 9.26
N VAL A 229 -15.93 10.98 10.28
CA VAL A 229 -16.35 10.69 11.66
C VAL A 229 -17.36 11.73 12.15
N GLN A 230 -17.05 13.03 11.99
CA GLN A 230 -17.95 14.12 12.40
C GLN A 230 -19.33 14.02 11.73
N LYS A 231 -19.38 13.71 10.43
CA LYS A 231 -20.64 13.51 9.72
C LYS A 231 -21.41 12.30 10.24
N LEU A 232 -20.74 11.17 10.48
CA LEU A 232 -21.38 9.96 11.03
C LEU A 232 -22.02 10.18 12.39
N THR A 233 -21.41 10.99 13.26
CA THR A 233 -22.01 11.27 14.58
C THR A 233 -23.35 12.01 14.51
N LYS A 234 -23.66 12.64 13.37
CA LYS A 234 -24.90 13.40 13.14
C LYS A 234 -25.87 12.67 12.20
N ASP A 235 -25.36 11.84 11.29
CA ASP A 235 -26.13 11.19 10.25
C ASP A 235 -26.33 9.70 10.55
N LYS A 236 -27.54 9.34 11.02
CA LYS A 236 -27.91 7.95 11.30
C LYS A 236 -28.17 7.11 10.05
N ASN A 237 -28.27 7.71 8.86
CA ASN A 237 -28.47 6.97 7.62
C ASN A 237 -27.14 6.54 6.99
N ALA A 238 -26.09 7.36 7.13
CA ALA A 238 -24.83 7.15 6.45
C ALA A 238 -23.96 6.03 7.04
N PHE A 239 -23.09 5.50 6.18
CA PHE A 239 -21.89 4.75 6.53
C PHE A 239 -20.65 5.58 6.17
N GLY A 240 -19.53 5.31 6.82
CA GLY A 240 -18.24 5.94 6.57
C GLY A 240 -17.21 4.90 6.17
N ILE A 241 -16.30 5.26 5.27
CA ILE A 241 -15.17 4.43 4.87
C ILE A 241 -13.89 5.20 5.22
N PHE A 242 -13.03 4.66 6.08
CA PHE A 242 -11.78 5.29 6.52
C PHE A 242 -10.85 4.27 7.18
N GLY A 243 -9.60 4.67 7.46
CA GLY A 243 -8.64 3.81 8.16
C GLY A 243 -9.10 3.42 9.58
N TYR A 244 -8.80 2.20 10.01
CA TYR A 244 -9.28 1.62 11.27
C TYR A 244 -8.97 2.48 12.51
N SER A 245 -7.84 3.18 12.53
CA SER A 245 -7.45 4.04 13.66
C SER A 245 -8.53 5.08 14.01
N PHE A 246 -9.24 5.63 13.03
CA PHE A 246 -10.32 6.60 13.28
C PHE A 246 -11.54 5.95 13.94
N LEU A 247 -11.79 4.66 13.68
CA LEU A 247 -12.80 3.90 14.38
C LEU A 247 -12.37 3.63 15.83
N GLU A 248 -11.13 3.20 16.04
CA GLU A 248 -10.56 2.94 17.37
C GLU A 248 -10.66 4.19 18.26
N GLU A 249 -10.22 5.34 17.75
CA GLU A 249 -10.19 6.62 18.47
C GLU A 249 -11.58 7.21 18.76
N ASN A 250 -12.63 6.77 18.07
CA ASN A 250 -13.99 7.31 18.19
C ASN A 250 -15.04 6.22 18.49
N SER A 251 -14.60 5.11 19.09
CA SER A 251 -15.44 3.94 19.40
C SER A 251 -16.58 4.24 20.40
N ASP A 252 -16.51 5.36 21.11
CA ASP A 252 -17.58 5.90 21.97
C ASP A 252 -18.73 6.56 21.18
N ARG A 253 -18.49 6.93 19.91
CA ARG A 253 -19.41 7.75 19.09
C ARG A 253 -19.86 7.08 17.80
N ILE A 254 -19.05 6.18 17.27
CA ILE A 254 -19.33 5.44 16.03
C ILE A 254 -19.09 3.95 16.24
N SER A 255 -19.76 3.12 15.45
CA SER A 255 -19.62 1.66 15.49
C SER A 255 -19.20 1.11 14.13
N GLY A 256 -18.32 0.12 14.12
CA GLY A 256 -17.89 -0.59 12.93
C GLY A 256 -18.93 -1.63 12.50
N ALA A 257 -19.23 -1.69 11.20
CA ALA A 257 -20.00 -2.77 10.61
C ALA A 257 -19.15 -4.04 10.50
N LYS A 258 -19.77 -5.19 10.73
CA LYS A 258 -19.12 -6.48 10.50
C LYS A 258 -19.05 -6.76 9.00
N ILE A 259 -17.92 -7.26 8.54
CA ILE A 259 -17.74 -7.69 7.16
C ILE A 259 -17.53 -9.20 7.14
N ASN A 260 -18.38 -9.92 6.41
CA ASN A 260 -18.52 -11.37 6.45
C ASN A 260 -18.64 -11.92 7.89
N GLY A 261 -19.34 -11.19 8.77
CA GLY A 261 -19.52 -11.57 10.18
C GLY A 261 -18.33 -11.24 11.10
N VAL A 262 -17.23 -10.69 10.59
CA VAL A 262 -16.04 -10.34 11.36
C VAL A 262 -16.01 -8.84 11.66
N SER A 263 -15.82 -8.47 12.92
CA SER A 263 -15.67 -7.07 13.36
C SER A 263 -14.30 -6.51 12.97
N PRO A 264 -14.19 -5.21 12.65
CA PRO A 264 -12.90 -4.53 12.51
C PRO A 264 -12.28 -4.31 13.90
N GLU A 265 -11.37 -5.19 14.30
CA GLU A 265 -10.67 -5.13 15.60
C GLU A 265 -9.16 -5.27 15.38
N PRO A 266 -8.30 -4.84 16.32
CA PRO A 266 -6.86 -4.92 16.11
C PRO A 266 -6.41 -6.37 15.91
N THR A 267 -7.01 -7.31 16.63
CA THR A 267 -6.76 -8.75 16.55
C THR A 267 -7.16 -9.33 15.19
N THR A 268 -8.39 -9.06 14.74
CA THR A 268 -8.92 -9.56 13.47
C THR A 268 -8.25 -8.91 12.26
N ILE A 269 -7.75 -7.69 12.39
CA ILE A 269 -6.94 -7.03 11.36
C ILE A 269 -5.54 -7.65 11.31
N ALA A 270 -4.89 -7.83 12.48
CA ALA A 270 -3.53 -8.33 12.55
C ALA A 270 -3.39 -9.79 12.11
N ASN A 271 -4.39 -10.63 12.38
CA ASN A 271 -4.41 -12.03 11.94
C ASN A 271 -4.99 -12.22 10.53
N GLY A 272 -5.48 -11.15 9.88
CA GLY A 272 -6.05 -11.17 8.53
C GLY A 272 -7.46 -11.75 8.42
N GLU A 273 -8.15 -12.01 9.54
CA GLU A 273 -9.55 -12.48 9.54
C GLU A 273 -10.52 -11.38 9.08
N TYR A 274 -10.25 -10.12 9.41
CA TYR A 274 -11.08 -8.99 8.98
C TYR A 274 -10.92 -8.80 7.46
N PRO A 275 -12.01 -8.93 6.66
CA PRO A 275 -11.86 -9.12 5.21
C PRO A 275 -11.40 -7.90 4.40
N ILE A 276 -11.31 -6.72 5.02
CA ILE A 276 -10.83 -5.47 4.41
C ILE A 276 -9.59 -4.99 5.18
N SER A 277 -8.68 -5.93 5.43
CA SER A 277 -7.36 -5.70 6.00
C SER A 277 -6.27 -6.26 5.10
N ARG A 278 -5.04 -5.79 5.32
CA ARG A 278 -3.85 -6.33 4.66
C ARG A 278 -2.58 -6.00 5.41
N SER A 279 -1.59 -6.86 5.22
CA SER A 279 -0.23 -6.64 5.70
C SER A 279 0.52 -5.66 4.79
N LEU A 280 1.32 -4.80 5.40
CA LEU A 280 2.13 -3.80 4.72
C LEU A 280 3.61 -4.15 4.82
N TYR A 281 4.31 -4.02 3.71
CA TYR A 281 5.71 -4.38 3.61
C TYR A 281 6.50 -3.32 2.86
N PHE A 282 7.81 -3.34 3.07
CA PHE A 282 8.77 -2.92 2.06
C PHE A 282 9.88 -3.96 1.90
N TYR A 283 10.51 -4.00 0.74
CA TYR A 283 11.58 -4.93 0.41
C TYR A 283 12.84 -4.17 0.06
N ILE A 284 13.97 -4.58 0.62
CA ILE A 284 15.26 -3.90 0.47
C ILE A 284 16.14 -4.71 -0.48
N LYS A 285 16.69 -4.05 -1.51
CA LYS A 285 17.72 -4.62 -2.38
C LYS A 285 19.09 -4.46 -1.72
N LYS A 286 19.61 -5.52 -1.10
CA LYS A 286 20.87 -5.41 -0.34
C LYS A 286 22.07 -5.00 -1.20
N ALA A 287 22.06 -5.35 -2.49
CA ALA A 287 23.09 -4.94 -3.45
C ALA A 287 23.28 -3.41 -3.59
N HIS A 288 22.34 -2.60 -3.09
CA HIS A 288 22.41 -1.13 -3.08
C HIS A 288 22.84 -0.54 -1.74
N MET A 289 22.87 -1.32 -0.64
CA MET A 289 23.06 -0.82 0.74
C MET A 289 24.34 -0.03 0.98
N ASP A 290 25.47 -0.47 0.40
CA ASP A 290 26.76 0.22 0.56
C ASP A 290 27.08 1.17 -0.60
N LYS A 291 26.18 1.27 -1.59
CA LYS A 291 26.33 2.10 -2.79
C LYS A 291 25.47 3.36 -2.77
N VAL A 292 24.37 3.34 -2.02
CA VAL A 292 23.41 4.45 -1.93
C VAL A 292 23.41 4.97 -0.49
N PRO A 293 23.92 6.20 -0.25
CA PRO A 293 23.98 6.78 1.10
C PRO A 293 22.60 6.90 1.76
N GLY A 294 22.55 6.70 3.08
CA GLY A 294 21.33 6.88 3.90
C GLY A 294 20.43 5.65 3.99
N MET A 295 20.73 4.57 3.26
CA MET A 295 19.88 3.37 3.23
C MET A 295 19.73 2.72 4.61
N LYS A 296 20.84 2.61 5.37
CA LYS A 296 20.83 2.03 6.72
C LYS A 296 19.99 2.89 7.65
N GLU A 297 20.18 4.20 7.59
CA GLU A 297 19.50 5.18 8.44
C GLU A 297 18.00 5.28 8.12
N TYR A 298 17.61 5.18 6.85
CA TYR A 298 16.20 5.10 6.47
C TYR A 298 15.52 3.85 7.05
N ILE A 299 16.16 2.68 6.91
CA ILE A 299 15.64 1.40 7.41
C ILE A 299 15.54 1.42 8.93
N GLU A 300 16.60 1.89 9.62
CA GLU A 300 16.62 2.02 11.08
C GLU A 300 15.54 2.97 11.59
N LEU A 301 15.38 4.14 10.95
CA LEU A 301 14.35 5.10 11.32
C LEU A 301 12.95 4.53 11.11
N PHE A 302 12.70 3.90 9.94
CA PHE A 302 11.40 3.29 9.65
C PHE A 302 11.06 2.23 10.68
N MET A 303 12.00 1.33 10.98
CA MET A 303 11.76 0.21 11.89
C MET A 303 11.79 0.62 13.36
N SER A 304 12.06 1.88 13.70
CA SER A 304 12.11 2.33 15.09
C SER A 304 10.74 2.32 15.77
N ASP A 305 10.74 2.18 17.10
CA ASP A 305 9.54 2.31 17.94
C ASP A 305 8.87 3.69 17.80
N LYS A 306 9.66 4.72 17.48
CA LYS A 306 9.18 6.07 17.17
C LYS A 306 8.25 6.08 15.94
N MET A 307 8.48 5.18 14.97
CA MET A 307 7.70 5.12 13.74
C MET A 307 6.60 4.06 13.80
N ILE A 308 6.97 2.78 13.91
CA ILE A 308 6.05 1.64 13.80
C ILE A 308 5.57 1.09 15.15
N GLY A 309 6.03 1.66 16.28
CA GLY A 309 5.62 1.22 17.61
C GLY A 309 4.15 1.49 17.93
N PRO A 310 3.63 0.95 19.05
CA PRO A 310 2.23 1.13 19.46
C PRO A 310 1.83 2.59 19.74
N LYS A 311 2.82 3.46 19.99
CA LYS A 311 2.67 4.92 20.15
C LYS A 311 3.42 5.69 19.05
N GLY A 312 3.78 5.00 17.98
CA GLY A 312 4.59 5.53 16.89
C GLY A 312 3.84 6.55 16.06
N LEU A 313 4.60 7.37 15.34
CA LEU A 313 4.07 8.45 14.50
C LEU A 313 3.21 7.93 13.36
N LEU A 314 3.54 6.75 12.81
CA LEU A 314 2.81 6.18 11.68
C LEU A 314 1.40 5.72 12.08
N LYS A 315 1.14 5.43 13.36
CA LYS A 315 -0.21 5.13 13.85
C LYS A 315 -1.17 6.31 13.62
N ARG A 316 -0.68 7.55 13.76
CA ARG A 316 -1.49 8.77 13.60
C ARG A 316 -1.96 8.99 12.16
N ILE A 317 -1.30 8.35 11.20
CA ILE A 317 -1.67 8.40 9.78
C ILE A 317 -2.23 7.05 9.29
N GLY A 318 -2.69 6.20 10.21
CA GLY A 318 -3.50 5.03 9.92
C GLY A 318 -2.80 3.67 9.98
N LEU A 319 -1.51 3.60 10.32
CA LEU A 319 -0.82 2.32 10.48
C LEU A 319 -1.36 1.57 11.69
N VAL A 320 -1.78 0.32 11.52
CA VAL A 320 -2.09 -0.59 12.63
C VAL A 320 -0.80 -1.30 13.04
N PRO A 321 -0.26 -1.05 14.26
CA PRO A 321 1.03 -1.59 14.68
C PRO A 321 1.01 -3.13 14.81
N LEU A 322 2.17 -3.73 14.62
CA LEU A 322 2.39 -5.14 14.97
C LEU A 322 2.34 -5.34 16.49
N GLY A 323 1.87 -6.51 16.92
CA GLY A 323 1.99 -6.94 18.32
C GLY A 323 3.46 -7.03 18.76
N ASP A 324 3.74 -6.81 20.05
CA ASP A 324 5.10 -6.57 20.54
C ASP A 324 6.12 -7.67 20.20
N ASP A 325 5.76 -8.95 20.35
CA ASP A 325 6.69 -10.05 20.08
C ASP A 325 7.04 -10.15 18.58
N LEU A 326 6.01 -10.08 17.72
CA LEU A 326 6.21 -10.08 16.27
C LEU A 326 6.99 -8.83 15.83
N ARG A 327 6.68 -7.66 16.39
CA ARG A 327 7.36 -6.40 16.08
C ARG A 327 8.85 -6.49 16.40
N LYS A 328 9.21 -6.95 17.61
CA LYS A 328 10.61 -7.12 18.02
C LYS A 328 11.34 -8.13 17.13
N GLN A 329 10.69 -9.24 16.77
CA GLN A 329 11.26 -10.23 15.88
C GLN A 329 11.51 -9.66 14.48
N VAL A 330 10.54 -8.94 13.91
CA VAL A 330 10.69 -8.29 12.60
C VAL A 330 11.74 -7.19 12.64
N GLN A 331 11.78 -6.35 13.68
CA GLN A 331 12.83 -5.35 13.86
C GLN A 331 14.22 -6.00 13.87
N LYS A 332 14.40 -7.10 14.62
CA LYS A 332 15.66 -7.85 14.66
C LYS A 332 16.03 -8.41 13.27
N ASP A 333 15.08 -9.03 12.57
CA ASP A 333 15.32 -9.62 11.26
C ASP A 333 15.67 -8.56 10.20
N VAL A 334 14.98 -7.42 10.21
CA VAL A 334 15.23 -6.32 9.27
C VAL A 334 16.55 -5.61 9.57
N LEU A 335 16.85 -5.29 10.84
CA LEU A 335 18.07 -4.57 11.23
C LEU A 335 19.33 -5.43 11.12
N SER A 336 19.19 -6.76 11.10
CA SER A 336 20.28 -7.70 10.75
C SER A 336 20.36 -8.02 9.26
N TYR A 337 19.50 -7.40 8.43
CA TYR A 337 19.41 -7.61 6.99
C TYR A 337 19.27 -9.09 6.61
N LYS A 338 18.42 -9.82 7.36
CA LYS A 338 18.10 -11.21 7.08
C LYS A 338 17.60 -11.36 5.64
N ASN A 339 18.14 -12.33 4.92
CA ASN A 339 17.75 -12.61 3.54
C ASN A 339 16.42 -13.38 3.54
N LEU A 340 15.48 -12.90 2.74
CA LEU A 340 14.27 -13.61 2.35
C LEU A 340 14.66 -14.80 1.46
N THR A 341 14.06 -15.95 1.73
CA THR A 341 14.23 -17.16 0.93
C THR A 341 12.93 -17.53 0.21
N LEU A 342 13.04 -18.39 -0.80
CA LEU A 342 11.86 -18.93 -1.47
C LEU A 342 11.00 -19.78 -0.51
N GLU A 343 11.61 -20.43 0.47
CA GLU A 343 10.90 -21.23 1.48
C GLU A 343 10.02 -20.36 2.37
N ASP A 344 10.51 -19.19 2.77
CA ASP A 344 9.74 -18.22 3.55
C ASP A 344 8.44 -17.80 2.84
N LEU A 345 8.39 -17.84 1.49
CA LEU A 345 7.27 -17.40 0.66
C LEU A 345 6.27 -18.51 0.27
N LYS A 346 6.51 -19.76 0.67
CA LYS A 346 5.63 -20.90 0.35
C LYS A 346 4.48 -21.09 1.36
N HIS A 347 4.43 -20.27 2.39
CA HIS A 347 3.47 -20.30 3.50
C HIS A 347 2.75 -18.95 3.65
#